data_AF-A0A4Y7IIW4-F1
#
_entry.id   AF-A0A4Y7IIW4-F1
#
_cell.length_a   1.000
_cell.length_b   1.000
_cell.length_c   1.000
_cell.angle_alpha   90.00
_cell.angle_beta   90.00
_cell.angle_gamma   90.00
#
_symmetry.space_group_name_H-M   'P 1'
#
loop_
_entity.id
_entity.type
_entity.pdbx_description
1 polymer ?
#
loop_
_entity_poly.entity_id
_entity_poly.type
_entity_poly.pdbx_seq_one_letter_code
_entity_poly.pdbx_strand_id
1 'polypeptide(L)'
;MGWDFPTWMCVPSLPNLEQLELENCKEIRQLPAAIEQFPGLRFLNLKRMSLKSLDIGLPATLQIVDCKILVDIASFPSLQHLYLEKIDHKLVSSIGRSFTSLTKLLLKHVEELDYFPLKNFLYL
;
A
#
# COMPACT_ATOMS: atom_id res chain seq x y z
N MET A 1 13.42 20.79 -3.30
CA MET A 1 12.25 21.30 -2.55
C MET A 1 11.53 20.08 -2.01
N GLY A 2 11.60 19.87 -0.70
CA GLY A 2 10.97 18.74 -0.02
C GLY A 2 9.47 18.96 0.09
N TRP A 3 8.71 17.88 0.12
CA TRP A 3 7.28 17.96 0.41
C TRP A 3 7.12 18.31 1.89
N ASP A 4 6.48 19.44 2.19
CA ASP A 4 6.10 19.78 3.56
C ASP A 4 4.80 19.04 3.88
N PHE A 5 4.96 17.81 4.38
CA PHE A 5 3.85 17.11 5.00
C PHE A 5 3.37 17.89 6.23
N PRO A 6 2.05 17.91 6.50
CA PRO A 6 1.54 18.53 7.70
C PRO A 6 2.15 17.85 8.94
N THR A 7 2.36 18.62 10.01
CA THR A 7 3.05 18.16 11.23
C THR A 7 2.43 16.90 11.82
N TRP A 8 1.10 16.76 11.75
CA TRP A 8 0.40 15.57 12.23
C TRP A 8 0.78 14.28 11.48
N MET A 9 1.26 14.37 10.24
CA MET A 9 1.65 13.21 9.42
C MET A 9 3.13 12.84 9.61
N CYS A 10 3.97 13.80 9.99
CA CYS A 10 5.38 13.58 10.31
C CYS A 10 5.62 13.18 11.77
N VAL A 11 4.71 13.59 12.66
CA VAL A 11 4.75 13.28 14.09
C VAL A 11 3.39 12.68 14.43
N PRO A 12 3.29 11.41 14.86
CA PRO A 12 2.03 10.68 15.05
C PRO A 12 1.22 11.26 16.22
N SER A 13 0.60 12.42 15.99
CA SER A 13 -0.11 13.22 16.99
C SER A 13 -1.61 12.96 17.01
N LEU A 14 -2.08 12.03 16.17
CA LEU A 14 -3.47 11.57 16.13
C LEU A 14 -3.53 10.11 16.65
N PRO A 15 -3.47 9.90 17.99
CA PRO A 15 -3.36 8.57 18.58
C PRO A 15 -4.56 7.66 18.28
N ASN A 16 -5.72 8.26 18.00
CA ASN A 16 -6.97 7.56 17.72
C ASN A 16 -7.28 7.45 16.21
N LEU A 17 -6.37 7.85 15.32
CA LEU A 17 -6.60 7.75 13.88
C LEU A 17 -6.56 6.28 13.44
N GLU A 18 -7.73 5.72 13.13
CA GLU A 18 -7.83 4.32 12.69
C GLU A 18 -7.77 4.14 11.17
N GLN A 19 -8.17 5.16 10.41
CA GLN A 19 -8.23 5.12 8.97
C GLN A 19 -7.66 6.41 8.37
N LEU A 20 -6.71 6.25 7.46
CA LEU A 20 -6.17 7.34 6.64
C LEU A 20 -6.51 7.06 5.18
N GLU A 21 -7.16 8.01 4.53
CA GLU A 21 -7.44 7.97 3.09
C GLU A 21 -6.79 9.17 2.40
N LEU A 22 -6.00 8.89 1.36
CA LEU A 22 -5.41 9.88 0.47
C LEU A 22 -5.93 9.63 -0.93
N GLU A 23 -6.68 10.57 -1.47
CA GLU A 23 -7.24 10.50 -2.82
C GLU A 23 -6.77 11.68 -3.67
N ASN A 24 -6.29 11.37 -4.87
CA ASN A 24 -5.91 12.36 -5.89
C ASN A 24 -4.80 13.33 -5.43
N CYS A 25 -3.99 12.94 -4.45
CA CYS A 25 -2.82 13.72 -4.01
C CYS A 25 -1.59 13.44 -4.91
N LYS A 26 -1.67 13.86 -6.17
CA LYS A 26 -0.68 13.51 -7.22
C LYS A 26 0.72 14.09 -7.02
N GLU A 27 0.89 15.08 -6.17
CA GLU A 27 2.20 15.65 -5.83
C GLU A 27 2.97 14.81 -4.81
N ILE A 28 2.26 13.97 -4.06
CA ILE A 28 2.86 13.05 -3.08
C ILE A 28 3.42 11.86 -3.85
N ARG A 29 4.76 11.73 -3.89
CA ARG A 29 5.43 10.61 -4.57
C ARG A 29 5.97 9.55 -3.61
N GLN A 30 6.06 9.88 -2.32
CA GLN A 30 6.41 8.97 -1.22
C GLN A 30 5.63 9.41 0.01
N LEU A 31 5.30 8.47 0.90
CA LEU A 31 4.68 8.78 2.19
C LEU A 31 5.76 8.93 3.28
N PRO A 32 5.53 9.75 4.32
CA PRO A 32 6.46 9.84 5.43
C PRO A 32 6.51 8.52 6.21
N ALA A 33 7.71 8.09 6.60
CA ALA A 33 7.92 6.86 7.37
C ALA A 33 7.13 6.83 8.69
N ALA A 34 6.88 8.00 9.28
CA ALA A 34 6.12 8.16 10.52
C ALA A 34 4.68 7.62 10.45
N ILE A 35 4.10 7.35 9.27
CA ILE A 35 2.79 6.71 9.15
C ILE A 35 2.74 5.36 9.87
N GLU A 36 3.85 4.62 9.92
CA GLU A 36 3.92 3.34 10.64
C GLU A 36 3.82 3.48 12.16
N GLN A 37 4.01 4.69 12.68
CA GLN A 37 4.05 4.99 14.11
C GLN A 37 2.68 5.41 14.67
N PHE A 38 1.63 5.48 13.85
CA PHE A 38 0.28 5.76 14.33
C PHE A 38 -0.29 4.54 15.04
N PRO A 39 -0.44 4.57 16.38
CA PRO A 39 -0.73 3.37 17.16
C PRO A 39 -2.13 2.81 16.87
N GLY A 40 -3.07 3.67 16.47
CA GLY A 40 -4.43 3.29 16.13
C GLY A 40 -4.65 2.93 14.67
N LEU A 41 -3.69 3.16 13.76
CA LEU A 41 -3.94 3.09 12.33
C LEU A 41 -4.08 1.63 11.85
N ARG A 42 -5.24 1.33 11.27
CA ARG A 42 -5.61 -0.03 10.83
C ARG A 42 -5.89 -0.11 9.34
N PHE A 43 -6.31 1.00 8.75
CA PHE A 43 -6.70 1.09 7.35
C PHE A 43 -5.95 2.23 6.66
N LEU A 44 -5.20 1.89 5.61
CA LEU A 44 -4.62 2.87 4.70
C LEU A 44 -5.23 2.71 3.31
N ASN A 45 -5.89 3.77 2.83
CA ASN A 45 -6.50 3.82 1.51
C ASN A 45 -5.76 4.84 0.63
N LEU A 46 -5.16 4.37 -0.46
CA LEU A 46 -4.42 5.19 -1.41
C LEU A 46 -5.13 5.12 -2.76
N LYS A 47 -5.69 6.25 -3.19
CA LYS A 47 -6.50 6.32 -4.40
C LYS A 47 -5.94 7.37 -5.35
N ARG A 48 -5.74 7.03 -6.63
CA ARG A 48 -5.32 8.00 -7.66
C ARG A 48 -4.04 8.77 -7.29
N MET A 49 -3.12 8.08 -6.61
CA MET A 49 -1.85 8.64 -6.15
C MET A 49 -0.75 8.46 -7.20
N SER A 50 0.29 9.30 -7.10
CA SER A 50 1.48 9.22 -7.95
C SER A 50 2.69 8.63 -7.20
N LEU A 51 2.45 7.62 -6.36
CA LEU A 51 3.48 6.95 -5.56
C LEU A 51 4.28 5.99 -6.45
N LYS A 52 5.62 6.05 -6.37
CA LYS A 52 6.48 5.13 -7.13
C LYS A 52 6.78 3.84 -6.37
N SER A 53 6.93 3.93 -5.05
CA SER A 53 7.14 2.82 -4.13
C SER A 53 6.41 3.09 -2.81
N LEU A 54 6.13 2.00 -2.08
CA LEU A 54 5.70 2.03 -0.69
C LEU A 54 6.72 1.22 0.11
N ASP A 55 7.55 1.91 0.89
CA ASP A 55 8.68 1.32 1.63
C ASP A 55 8.55 1.53 3.15
N ILE A 56 7.33 1.73 3.64
CA ILE A 56 7.01 2.09 5.03
C ILE A 56 6.23 0.96 5.71
N GLY A 57 6.39 0.72 7.01
CA GLY A 57 5.57 -0.25 7.72
C GLY A 57 4.08 0.07 7.58
N LEU A 58 3.35 -0.75 6.81
CA LEU A 58 1.93 -0.50 6.55
C LEU A 58 1.03 -1.13 7.63
N PRO A 59 -0.15 -0.53 7.87
CA PRO A 59 -1.12 -1.09 8.82
C PRO A 59 -1.68 -2.44 8.32
N ALA A 60 -2.45 -3.12 9.16
CA ALA A 60 -2.98 -4.46 8.86
C ALA A 60 -3.83 -4.56 7.58
N THR A 61 -4.41 -3.45 7.12
CA THR A 61 -5.22 -3.39 5.88
C THR A 61 -4.75 -2.26 4.96
N LEU A 62 -4.48 -2.62 3.71
CA LEU A 62 -4.08 -1.69 2.64
C LEU A 62 -5.03 -1.80 1.45
N GLN A 63 -5.51 -0.65 1.00
CA GLN A 63 -6.27 -0.52 -0.24
C GLN A 63 -5.55 0.43 -1.20
N ILE A 64 -5.31 -0.03 -2.43
CA ILE A 64 -4.73 0.76 -3.51
C ILE A 64 -5.67 0.75 -4.70
N VAL A 65 -6.07 1.93 -5.16
CA VAL A 65 -6.99 2.08 -6.30
C VAL A 65 -6.44 3.09 -7.29
N ASP A 66 -6.32 2.72 -8.56
CA ASP A 66 -5.96 3.65 -9.65
C ASP A 66 -4.59 4.34 -9.42
N CYS A 67 -3.64 3.63 -8.80
CA CYS A 67 -2.26 4.08 -8.57
C CYS A 67 -1.33 3.46 -9.61
N LYS A 68 -1.48 3.86 -10.87
CA LYS A 68 -0.87 3.18 -12.03
C LYS A 68 0.65 3.20 -12.10
N ILE A 69 1.27 4.19 -11.44
CA ILE A 69 2.74 4.30 -11.44
C ILE A 69 3.41 3.58 -10.27
N LEU A 70 2.61 3.02 -9.35
CA LEU A 70 3.12 2.22 -8.25
C LEU A 70 3.44 0.82 -8.80
N VAL A 71 4.72 0.51 -8.87
CA VAL A 71 5.21 -0.76 -9.45
C VAL A 71 5.73 -1.72 -8.39
N ASP A 72 5.96 -1.23 -7.17
CA ASP A 72 6.50 -2.04 -6.08
C ASP A 72 5.88 -1.67 -4.73
N ILE A 73 5.70 -2.68 -3.89
CA ILE A 73 5.37 -2.57 -2.48
C ILE A 73 6.37 -3.41 -1.68
N ALA A 74 7.01 -2.81 -0.68
CA ALA A 74 7.97 -3.48 0.18
C ALA A 74 7.32 -4.54 1.09
N SER A 75 8.17 -5.29 1.79
CA SER A 75 7.75 -6.34 2.72
C SER A 75 6.99 -5.80 3.93
N PHE A 76 5.72 -6.17 4.07
CA PHE A 76 4.93 -5.82 5.25
C PHE A 76 4.53 -7.09 6.02
N PRO A 77 5.35 -7.52 7.02
CA PRO A 77 5.11 -8.77 7.73
C PRO A 77 3.80 -8.75 8.54
N SER A 78 3.21 -7.59 8.79
CA SER A 78 1.96 -7.44 9.54
C SER A 78 0.71 -7.26 8.66
N LEU A 79 0.86 -7.13 7.33
CA LEU A 79 -0.28 -6.87 6.45
C LEU A 79 -1.14 -8.13 6.29
N GLN A 80 -2.42 -8.03 6.65
CA GLN A 80 -3.37 -9.14 6.63
C GLN A 80 -4.33 -9.06 5.45
N HIS A 81 -4.72 -7.85 5.05
CA HIS A 81 -5.70 -7.62 4.00
C HIS A 81 -5.14 -6.65 2.94
N LEU A 82 -5.10 -7.11 1.69
CA LEU A 82 -4.63 -6.32 0.55
C LEU A 82 -5.71 -6.27 -0.53
N TYR A 83 -6.15 -5.05 -0.86
CA TYR A 83 -7.07 -4.77 -1.96
C TYR A 83 -6.37 -3.94 -3.03
N LEU A 84 -6.30 -4.43 -4.26
CA LEU A 84 -5.75 -3.71 -5.39
C LEU A 84 -6.78 -3.62 -6.52
N GLU A 85 -7.02 -2.40 -7.00
CA GLU A 85 -7.94 -2.15 -8.11
C GLU A 85 -7.37 -1.17 -9.13
N LYS A 86 -7.53 -1.43 -10.43
CA LYS A 86 -7.04 -0.55 -11.52
C LYS A 86 -5.53 -0.28 -11.37
N ILE A 87 -4.78 -1.35 -11.22
CA ILE A 87 -3.32 -1.33 -11.01
C ILE A 87 -2.59 -1.96 -12.20
N ASP A 88 -1.32 -1.62 -12.37
CA ASP A 88 -0.40 -2.30 -13.28
C ASP A 88 -0.03 -3.70 -12.72
N HIS A 89 -0.01 -4.73 -13.56
CA HIS A 89 0.32 -6.10 -13.17
C HIS A 89 1.70 -6.25 -12.49
N LYS A 90 2.65 -5.34 -12.74
CA LYS A 90 3.97 -5.34 -12.09
C LYS A 90 3.86 -5.29 -10.57
N LEU A 91 2.87 -4.56 -10.05
CA LEU A 91 2.63 -4.46 -8.61
C LEU A 91 2.25 -5.81 -8.00
N VAL A 92 1.51 -6.65 -8.76
CA VAL A 92 1.12 -7.99 -8.32
C VAL A 92 2.35 -8.90 -8.15
N SER A 93 3.39 -8.69 -8.95
CA SER A 93 4.64 -9.47 -8.86
C SER A 93 5.41 -9.28 -7.54
N SER A 94 5.16 -8.18 -6.82
CA SER A 94 5.79 -7.91 -5.52
C SER A 94 5.07 -8.62 -4.36
N ILE A 95 3.79 -8.98 -4.52
CA ILE A 95 2.99 -9.66 -3.49
C ILE A 95 3.55 -11.06 -3.18
N GLY A 96 4.09 -11.76 -4.18
CA GLY A 96 4.61 -13.11 -3.99
C GLY A 96 5.95 -13.19 -3.23
N ARG A 97 6.56 -12.05 -2.86
CA ARG A 97 7.92 -12.03 -2.30
C ARG A 97 7.97 -12.00 -0.77
N SER A 98 6.92 -11.50 -0.09
CA SER A 98 7.18 -10.93 1.23
C SER A 98 6.01 -10.80 2.21
N PHE A 99 4.84 -11.36 1.88
CA PHE A 99 3.64 -11.22 2.69
C PHE A 99 3.30 -12.49 3.45
N THR A 100 3.99 -12.75 4.56
CA THR A 100 3.82 -13.97 5.37
C THR A 100 2.53 -14.01 6.19
N SER A 101 1.91 -12.85 6.46
CA SER A 101 0.68 -12.75 7.28
C SER A 101 -0.59 -12.46 6.47
N LEU A 102 -0.49 -12.41 5.14
CA LEU A 102 -1.62 -12.03 4.29
C LEU A 102 -2.67 -13.14 4.27
N THR A 103 -3.88 -12.80 4.72
CA THR A 103 -5.01 -13.73 4.81
C THR A 103 -6.09 -13.44 3.77
N LYS A 104 -6.16 -12.20 3.27
CA LYS A 104 -7.09 -11.81 2.20
C LYS A 104 -6.37 -10.98 1.15
N LEU A 105 -6.48 -11.43 -0.10
CA LEU A 105 -6.02 -10.72 -1.29
C LEU A 105 -7.21 -10.54 -2.23
N LEU A 106 -7.50 -9.30 -2.61
CA LEU A 106 -8.50 -8.99 -3.62
C LEU A 106 -7.88 -8.18 -4.75
N LEU A 107 -8.06 -8.66 -5.97
CA LEU A 107 -7.55 -8.03 -7.19
C LEU A 107 -8.72 -7.77 -8.13
N LYS A 108 -8.87 -6.52 -8.58
CA LYS A 108 -9.88 -6.11 -9.56
C LYS A 108 -9.26 -5.25 -10.65
N HIS A 109 -9.68 -5.43 -11.89
CA HIS A 109 -9.24 -4.58 -13.01
C HIS A 109 -7.70 -4.41 -13.05
N VAL A 110 -6.94 -5.51 -12.97
CA VAL A 110 -5.47 -5.46 -13.11
C VAL A 110 -5.15 -5.37 -14.59
N GLU A 111 -4.45 -4.30 -14.99
CA GLU A 111 -4.14 -4.02 -16.39
C GLU A 111 -3.07 -5.02 -16.89
N GLU A 112 -3.30 -5.58 -18.08
CA GLU A 112 -2.37 -6.51 -18.76
C GLU A 112 -2.08 -7.80 -17.99
N LEU A 113 -2.91 -8.18 -17.00
CA LEU A 113 -2.76 -9.44 -16.29
C LEU A 113 -3.25 -10.61 -17.16
N ASP A 114 -2.33 -11.22 -17.88
CA ASP A 114 -2.53 -12.40 -18.73
C ASP A 114 -2.32 -13.73 -17.98
N TYR A 115 -1.49 -13.74 -16.94
CA TYR A 115 -1.34 -14.83 -15.99
C TYR A 115 -1.21 -14.32 -14.55
N PHE A 116 -1.74 -15.08 -13.60
CA PHE A 116 -1.50 -14.78 -12.19
C PHE A 116 -0.13 -15.33 -11.78
N PRO A 117 0.73 -14.56 -11.10
CA PRO A 117 2.00 -15.06 -10.57
C PRO A 117 1.76 -15.98 -9.36
N LEU A 118 1.21 -17.18 -9.60
CA LEU A 118 0.96 -18.21 -8.56
C LEU A 118 2.16 -19.13 -8.32
N LYS A 119 3.30 -18.95 -9.00
CA LYS A 119 4.43 -19.90 -8.89
C LYS A 119 5.05 -20.00 -7.49
N ASN A 120 4.70 -19.11 -6.55
CA ASN A 120 5.15 -19.16 -5.16
C ASN A 120 4.13 -19.74 -4.15
N PHE A 121 2.92 -20.12 -4.58
CA PHE A 121 1.87 -20.67 -3.68
C PHE A 121 1.71 -22.19 -3.77
N LEU A 122 2.53 -22.89 -4.56
CA LEU A 122 2.46 -24.36 -4.73
C LEU A 122 3.36 -25.16 -3.75
N TYR A 123 3.89 -24.52 -2.71
CA TYR A 123 4.74 -25.18 -1.69
C TYR A 123 4.31 -24.87 -0.24
N LEU A 124 3.00 -24.71 0.01
CA LEU A 124 2.42 -24.74 1.36
C LEU A 124 1.36 -25.82 1.44
#